data_AF-A0A4Q0XZ48-F1
#
_entry.id   AF-A0A4Q0XZ48-F1
#
_cell.length_a   1.000
_cell.length_b   1.000
_cell.length_c   1.000
_cell.angle_alpha   90.00
_cell.angle_beta   90.00
_cell.angle_gamma   90.00
#
_symmetry.space_group_name_H-M   'P 1'
#
loop_
_entity.id
_entity.type
_entity.pdbx_description
1 polymer ?
#
loop_
_entity_poly.entity_id
_entity_poly.type
_entity_poly.pdbx_seq_one_letter_code
_entity_poly.pdbx_strand_id
1 'polypeptide(L)'
;PLNECKLIGKPTRRHPKEAWAKVTGEAEFGIDIRVPNMKYAVVIHPTIFGAKVKSFDATSALKKEGILKVKQISTGIAIIAEHWWTAKEAVNDINVVWDEGAFKNVSSKTLDKDYSELLNKNGNIMRKDGDSEKAFKEAAKVIEAEYNLPFLAHAAMEPLNAVVHDKNGSAEVWTGGQLQSIYRDVTAKVLGIESKDVTYN
;
A
#
# COMPACT_ATOMS: atom_id res chain seq x y z
N PRO A 1 27.77 -3.09 -27.58
CA PRO A 1 27.13 -4.38 -27.20
C PRO A 1 27.52 -4.81 -25.77
N LEU A 2 26.66 -5.61 -25.12
CA LEU A 2 26.81 -6.03 -23.72
C LEU A 2 28.17 -6.68 -23.41
N ASN A 3 28.74 -7.39 -24.39
CA ASN A 3 30.03 -8.06 -24.31
C ASN A 3 31.24 -7.12 -24.12
N GLU A 4 31.09 -5.81 -24.36
CA GLU A 4 32.17 -4.85 -24.17
C GLU A 4 32.28 -4.32 -22.73
N CYS A 5 31.23 -4.49 -21.89
CA CYS A 5 31.19 -4.09 -20.48
C CYS A 5 31.75 -2.67 -20.18
N LYS A 6 31.58 -1.74 -21.13
CA LYS A 6 32.08 -0.36 -21.02
C LYS A 6 31.36 0.44 -19.93
N LEU A 7 30.10 0.11 -19.65
CA LEU A 7 29.25 0.75 -18.63
C LEU A 7 28.66 -0.27 -17.65
N ILE A 8 28.14 -1.38 -18.17
CA ILE A 8 27.51 -2.44 -17.37
C ILE A 8 28.56 -3.13 -16.48
N GLY A 9 28.23 -3.31 -15.19
CA GLY A 9 29.09 -3.95 -14.20
C GLY A 9 30.21 -3.05 -13.63
N LYS A 10 30.24 -1.77 -13.99
CA LYS A 10 31.16 -0.78 -13.41
C LYS A 10 30.44 0.04 -12.33
N PRO A 11 31.16 0.51 -11.28
CA PRO A 11 30.59 1.39 -10.26
C PRO A 11 30.41 2.83 -10.80
N THR A 12 29.53 2.98 -11.78
CA THR A 12 29.22 4.27 -12.40
C THR A 12 28.38 5.12 -11.45
N ARG A 13 28.57 6.44 -11.50
CA ARG A 13 27.71 7.38 -10.76
C ARG A 13 26.27 7.28 -11.26
N ARG A 14 25.30 7.54 -10.38
CA ARG A 14 23.90 7.74 -10.80
C ARG A 14 23.80 8.87 -11.81
N HIS A 15 22.74 8.84 -12.62
CA HIS A 15 22.51 9.85 -13.64
C HIS A 15 22.51 11.25 -12.99
N PRO A 16 23.30 12.22 -13.49
CA PRO A 16 23.50 13.50 -12.82
C PRO A 16 22.20 14.25 -12.52
N LYS A 17 21.21 14.21 -13.43
CA LYS A 17 19.90 14.84 -13.20
C LYS A 17 19.17 14.29 -11.97
N GLU A 18 19.20 12.97 -11.78
CA GLU A 18 18.54 12.33 -10.63
C GLU A 18 19.30 12.61 -9.34
N ALA A 19 20.64 12.51 -9.38
CA ALA A 19 21.47 12.70 -8.20
C ALA A 19 21.39 14.15 -7.69
N TRP A 20 21.51 15.15 -8.57
CA TRP A 20 21.45 16.56 -8.20
C TRP A 20 20.09 16.96 -7.63
N ALA A 21 19.00 16.54 -8.26
CA ALA A 21 17.65 16.86 -7.77
C ALA A 21 17.43 16.33 -6.34
N LYS A 22 17.94 15.13 -6.02
CA LYS A 22 17.78 14.53 -4.69
C LYS A 22 18.62 15.19 -3.60
N VAL A 23 19.82 15.68 -3.93
CA VAL A 23 20.72 16.30 -2.92
C VAL A 23 20.46 17.79 -2.71
N THR A 24 19.75 18.43 -3.64
CA THR A 24 19.38 19.86 -3.56
C THR A 24 17.94 20.07 -3.07
N GLY A 25 17.13 19.00 -3.01
CA GLY A 25 15.72 19.08 -2.66
C GLY A 25 14.82 19.52 -3.82
N GLU A 26 15.35 19.55 -5.05
CA GLU A 26 14.58 19.86 -6.27
C GLU A 26 13.80 18.65 -6.81
N ALA A 27 14.05 17.44 -6.29
CA ALA A 27 13.29 16.25 -6.66
C ALA A 27 11.85 16.33 -6.12
N GLU A 28 10.88 16.30 -7.01
CA GLU A 28 9.46 16.22 -6.66
C GLU A 28 9.05 14.76 -6.42
N PHE A 29 8.47 14.50 -5.25
CA PHE A 29 7.81 13.24 -4.92
C PHE A 29 6.30 13.39 -4.99
N GLY A 30 5.56 12.28 -4.94
CA GLY A 30 4.10 12.31 -5.07
C GLY A 30 3.43 13.23 -4.05
N ILE A 31 3.98 13.30 -2.82
CA ILE A 31 3.47 14.15 -1.74
C ILE A 31 3.72 15.65 -1.96
N ASP A 32 4.66 16.01 -2.84
CA ASP A 32 5.01 17.40 -3.14
C ASP A 32 4.08 18.01 -4.19
N ILE A 33 3.40 17.16 -4.98
CA ILE A 33 2.54 17.58 -6.08
C ILE A 33 1.39 18.46 -5.58
N ARG A 34 1.18 19.59 -6.26
CA ARG A 34 0.05 20.50 -6.04
C ARG A 34 -0.64 20.75 -7.37
N VAL A 35 -1.96 20.60 -7.38
CA VAL A 35 -2.81 20.86 -8.56
C VAL A 35 -3.79 22.00 -8.30
N PRO A 36 -4.29 22.69 -9.33
CA PRO A 36 -5.29 23.74 -9.16
C PRO A 36 -6.51 23.23 -8.39
N ASN A 37 -6.98 24.00 -7.40
CA ASN A 37 -8.14 23.67 -6.57
C ASN A 37 -8.02 22.32 -5.80
N MET A 38 -6.79 21.84 -5.55
CA MET A 38 -6.54 20.58 -4.85
C MET A 38 -7.25 20.53 -3.50
N LYS A 39 -7.95 19.42 -3.26
CA LYS A 39 -8.54 19.07 -1.96
C LYS A 39 -7.72 17.96 -1.33
N TYR A 40 -7.75 17.91 -0.01
CA TYR A 40 -7.00 16.93 0.77
C TYR A 40 -7.95 15.92 1.39
N ALA A 41 -7.55 14.65 1.34
CA ALA A 41 -8.31 13.57 1.94
C ALA A 41 -7.51 12.90 3.06
N VAL A 42 -8.15 12.65 4.19
CA VAL A 42 -7.66 11.77 5.25
C VAL A 42 -8.64 10.62 5.41
N VAL A 43 -8.13 9.39 5.47
CA VAL A 43 -8.96 8.18 5.59
C VAL A 43 -8.81 7.58 6.98
N ILE A 44 -9.94 7.39 7.65
CA ILE A 44 -10.03 6.57 8.87
C ILE A 44 -10.19 5.12 8.43
N HIS A 45 -9.21 4.29 8.78
CA HIS A 45 -9.21 2.85 8.52
C HIS A 45 -9.54 2.06 9.80
N PRO A 46 -10.12 0.86 9.68
CA PRO A 46 -10.22 -0.05 10.81
C PRO A 46 -8.83 -0.57 11.21
N THR A 47 -8.66 -0.91 12.47
CA THR A 47 -7.44 -1.55 13.00
C THR A 47 -7.43 -3.06 12.79
N ILE A 48 -8.58 -3.66 12.45
CA ILE A 48 -8.74 -5.10 12.25
C ILE A 48 -8.93 -5.37 10.75
N PHE A 49 -8.17 -6.33 10.23
CA PHE A 49 -8.27 -6.75 8.83
C PHE A 49 -9.66 -7.26 8.48
N GLY A 50 -10.19 -6.83 7.34
CA GLY A 50 -11.51 -7.26 6.85
C GLY A 50 -12.70 -6.67 7.60
N ALA A 51 -12.47 -5.84 8.63
CA ALA A 51 -13.53 -5.11 9.31
C ALA A 51 -14.22 -4.13 8.36
N LYS A 52 -15.52 -3.92 8.57
CA LYS A 52 -16.38 -3.08 7.73
C LYS A 52 -17.01 -1.97 8.55
N VAL A 53 -17.35 -0.85 7.92
CA VAL A 53 -18.13 0.20 8.58
C VAL A 53 -19.54 -0.34 8.82
N LYS A 54 -19.95 -0.41 10.09
CA LYS A 54 -21.33 -0.70 10.49
C LYS A 54 -22.16 0.57 10.50
N SER A 55 -21.62 1.64 11.09
CA SER A 55 -22.18 2.98 11.08
C SER A 55 -21.10 4.01 11.39
N PHE A 56 -21.36 5.29 11.12
CA PHE A 56 -20.50 6.39 11.55
C PHE A 56 -21.33 7.65 11.80
N ASP A 57 -20.84 8.52 12.68
CA ASP A 57 -21.37 9.87 12.90
C ASP A 57 -20.27 10.89 12.60
N ALA A 58 -20.56 11.81 11.67
CA ALA A 58 -19.68 12.88 11.24
C ALA A 58 -20.28 14.28 11.49
N THR A 59 -21.36 14.37 12.27
CA THR A 59 -22.14 15.60 12.46
C THR A 59 -21.30 16.72 13.07
N SER A 60 -20.39 16.41 14.00
CA SER A 60 -19.49 17.40 14.60
C SER A 60 -18.42 17.87 13.60
N ALA A 61 -17.77 16.92 12.91
CA ALA A 61 -16.74 17.21 11.92
C ALA A 61 -17.24 18.11 10.77
N LEU A 62 -18.45 17.87 10.27
CA LEU A 62 -19.05 18.65 9.18
C LEU A 62 -19.34 20.12 9.53
N LYS A 63 -19.32 20.49 10.81
CA LYS A 63 -19.49 21.89 11.25
C LYS A 63 -18.18 22.68 11.23
N LYS A 64 -17.03 22.00 11.12
CA LYS A 64 -15.73 22.67 11.08
C LYS A 64 -15.52 23.36 9.74
N GLU A 65 -15.06 24.60 9.79
CA GLU A 65 -14.70 25.36 8.60
C GLU A 65 -13.63 24.63 7.78
N GLY A 66 -13.79 24.63 6.45
CA GLY A 66 -12.88 23.98 5.52
C GLY A 66 -13.10 22.48 5.33
N ILE A 67 -13.99 21.84 6.09
CA ILE A 67 -14.45 20.48 5.80
C ILE A 67 -15.50 20.53 4.69
N LEU A 68 -15.25 19.81 3.60
CA LEU A 68 -16.13 19.80 2.42
C LEU A 68 -17.05 18.59 2.43
N LYS A 69 -16.53 17.43 2.83
CA LYS A 69 -17.29 16.18 2.80
C LYS A 69 -16.70 15.13 3.71
N VAL A 70 -17.57 14.33 4.34
CA VAL A 70 -17.19 13.07 4.98
C VAL A 70 -18.00 11.97 4.32
N LYS A 71 -17.33 10.92 3.82
CA LYS A 71 -17.99 9.86 3.06
C LYS A 71 -17.37 8.50 3.35
N GLN A 72 -18.22 7.49 3.52
CA GLN A 72 -17.78 6.10 3.51
C GLN A 72 -17.26 5.69 2.13
N ILE A 73 -16.09 5.07 2.12
CA ILE A 73 -15.46 4.41 0.98
C ILE A 73 -15.28 2.92 1.29
N SER A 74 -14.81 2.14 0.31
CA SER A 74 -14.64 0.68 0.45
C SER A 74 -13.69 0.27 1.59
N THR A 75 -12.75 1.14 1.95
CA THR A 75 -11.70 0.86 2.94
C THR A 75 -11.86 1.61 4.27
N GLY A 76 -12.93 2.40 4.43
CA GLY A 76 -13.14 3.21 5.64
C GLY A 76 -13.92 4.50 5.42
N ILE A 77 -13.60 5.56 6.16
CA ILE A 77 -14.25 6.87 6.06
C ILE A 77 -13.25 7.90 5.53
N ALA A 78 -13.55 8.52 4.40
CA ALA A 78 -12.77 9.61 3.83
C ALA A 78 -13.30 10.97 4.29
N ILE A 79 -12.40 11.82 4.81
CA ILE A 79 -12.64 13.20 5.22
C ILE A 79 -11.95 14.08 4.18
N ILE A 80 -12.71 14.92 3.49
CA ILE A 80 -12.24 15.79 2.41
C ILE A 80 -12.32 17.23 2.87
N ALA A 81 -11.22 17.97 2.74
CA ALA A 81 -11.09 19.36 3.20
C ALA A 81 -10.26 20.22 2.24
N GLU A 82 -10.32 21.54 2.45
CA GLU A 82 -9.49 22.53 1.75
C GLU A 82 -7.99 22.41 2.10
N HIS A 83 -7.69 21.97 3.33
CA HIS A 83 -6.33 21.81 3.83
C HIS A 83 -6.16 20.47 4.54
N TRP A 84 -4.98 19.87 4.40
CA TRP A 84 -4.67 18.59 5.02
C TRP A 84 -4.83 18.60 6.54
N TRP A 85 -4.34 19.64 7.22
CA TRP A 85 -4.41 19.73 8.68
C TRP A 85 -5.86 19.73 9.18
N THR A 86 -6.75 20.44 8.49
CA THR A 86 -8.18 20.47 8.82
C THR A 86 -8.80 19.07 8.71
N ALA A 87 -8.51 18.33 7.64
CA ALA A 87 -8.98 16.95 7.49
C ALA A 87 -8.40 16.02 8.58
N LYS A 88 -7.13 16.22 8.94
CA LYS A 88 -6.45 15.40 9.95
C LYS A 88 -7.03 15.60 11.35
N GLU A 89 -7.26 16.84 11.75
CA GLU A 89 -7.85 17.17 13.06
C GLU A 89 -9.31 16.73 13.17
N ALA A 90 -10.07 16.77 12.07
CA ALA A 90 -11.47 16.33 12.05
C ALA A 90 -11.66 14.83 12.29
N VAL A 91 -10.60 14.01 12.21
CA VAL A 91 -10.64 12.59 12.57
C VAL A 91 -11.15 12.40 14.00
N ASN A 92 -10.77 13.29 14.92
CA ASN A 92 -11.12 13.18 16.34
C ASN A 92 -12.62 13.43 16.62
N ASP A 93 -13.36 14.01 15.66
CA ASP A 93 -14.78 14.33 15.79
C ASP A 93 -15.70 13.35 15.05
N ILE A 94 -15.13 12.27 14.53
CA ILE A 94 -15.87 11.24 13.80
C ILE A 94 -15.82 9.96 14.60
N ASN A 95 -17.00 9.49 15.00
CA ASN A 95 -17.14 8.18 15.63
C ASN A 95 -17.50 7.15 14.56
N VAL A 96 -16.69 6.10 14.42
CA VAL A 96 -16.94 4.99 13.49
C VAL A 96 -17.16 3.71 14.28
N VAL A 97 -18.31 3.08 14.06
CA VAL A 97 -18.61 1.75 14.59
C VAL A 97 -18.24 0.73 13.53
N TRP A 98 -17.30 -0.14 13.86
CA TRP A 98 -16.83 -1.20 12.99
C TRP A 98 -17.55 -2.52 13.28
N ASP A 99 -17.92 -3.23 12.22
CA ASP A 99 -18.11 -4.67 12.26
C ASP A 99 -16.73 -5.32 12.12
N GLU A 100 -16.21 -5.83 13.22
CA GLU A 100 -14.82 -6.31 13.35
C GLU A 100 -14.57 -7.64 12.60
N GLY A 101 -15.62 -8.33 12.18
CA GLY A 101 -15.53 -9.53 11.35
C GLY A 101 -14.76 -10.69 11.97
N ALA A 102 -14.34 -11.63 11.12
CA ALA A 102 -13.75 -12.90 11.52
C ALA A 102 -12.35 -12.76 12.17
N PHE A 103 -11.61 -11.69 11.86
CA PHE A 103 -10.24 -11.50 12.33
C PHE A 103 -10.12 -10.77 13.67
N LYS A 104 -11.24 -10.44 14.32
CA LYS A 104 -11.26 -9.73 15.61
C LYS A 104 -10.32 -10.31 16.68
N ASN A 105 -10.25 -11.64 16.77
CA ASN A 105 -9.50 -12.33 17.81
C ASN A 105 -8.14 -12.87 17.33
N VAL A 106 -7.69 -12.48 16.13
CA VAL A 106 -6.40 -12.91 15.61
C VAL A 106 -5.27 -12.12 16.25
N SER A 107 -4.23 -12.83 16.65
CA SER A 107 -3.01 -12.29 17.26
C SER A 107 -1.78 -12.99 16.68
N SER A 108 -0.59 -12.44 16.92
CA SER A 108 0.66 -13.12 16.54
C SER A 108 0.73 -14.53 17.13
N LYS A 109 0.30 -14.70 18.39
CA LYS A 109 0.28 -16.01 19.06
C LYS A 109 -0.61 -17.04 18.37
N THR A 110 -1.80 -16.62 17.90
CA THR A 110 -2.69 -17.55 17.19
C THR A 110 -2.13 -17.88 15.82
N LEU A 111 -1.56 -16.90 15.11
CA LEU A 111 -0.93 -17.14 13.81
C LEU A 111 0.30 -18.04 13.90
N ASP A 112 1.16 -17.82 14.89
CA ASP A 112 2.35 -18.65 15.11
C ASP A 112 1.95 -20.11 15.37
N LYS A 113 0.93 -20.33 16.19
CA LYS A 113 0.37 -21.65 16.44
C LYS A 113 -0.17 -22.27 15.14
N ASP A 114 -1.00 -21.54 14.40
CA ASP A 114 -1.62 -22.02 13.17
C ASP A 114 -0.55 -22.37 12.12
N TYR A 115 0.52 -21.58 12.00
CA TYR A 115 1.63 -21.85 11.09
C TYR A 115 2.44 -23.09 11.49
N SER A 116 2.79 -23.27 12.76
CA SER A 116 3.46 -24.50 13.22
C SER A 116 2.62 -25.76 12.99
N GLU A 117 1.29 -25.68 13.20
CA GLU A 117 0.40 -26.81 12.90
C GLU A 117 0.32 -27.13 11.39
N LEU A 118 0.49 -26.12 10.52
CA LEU A 118 0.50 -26.32 9.06
C LEU A 118 1.79 -26.99 8.57
N LEU A 119 2.94 -26.80 9.23
CA LEU A 119 4.20 -27.48 8.88
C LEU A 119 4.10 -29.00 8.99
N ASN A 120 3.22 -29.49 9.87
CA ASN A 120 2.98 -30.92 10.08
C ASN A 120 2.01 -31.53 9.06
N LYS A 121 1.48 -30.72 8.12
CA LYS A 121 0.57 -31.17 7.07
C LYS A 121 1.29 -31.18 5.72
N ASN A 122 0.79 -32.01 4.80
CA ASN A 122 1.30 -32.01 3.44
C ASN A 122 1.05 -30.64 2.79
N GLY A 123 2.13 -29.97 2.42
CA GLY A 123 2.11 -28.70 1.68
C GLY A 123 2.04 -28.90 0.17
N ASN A 124 1.98 -27.77 -0.55
CA ASN A 124 2.09 -27.78 -2.00
C ASN A 124 3.52 -28.13 -2.43
N ILE A 125 3.66 -29.06 -3.37
CA ILE A 125 4.95 -29.42 -3.95
C ILE A 125 5.33 -28.36 -4.99
N MET A 126 6.31 -27.51 -4.66
CA MET A 126 6.84 -26.53 -5.62
C MET A 126 7.77 -27.15 -6.68
N ARG A 127 8.50 -28.19 -6.29
CA ARG A 127 9.42 -28.95 -7.16
C ARG A 127 9.68 -30.33 -6.55
N LYS A 128 9.79 -31.36 -7.39
CA LYS A 128 10.10 -32.74 -6.98
C LYS A 128 11.15 -33.34 -7.91
N ASP A 129 12.34 -33.58 -7.38
CA ASP A 129 13.42 -34.29 -8.07
C ASP A 129 13.70 -35.59 -7.28
N GLY A 130 13.31 -36.74 -7.84
CA GLY A 130 13.45 -38.05 -7.17
C GLY A 130 12.41 -38.33 -6.08
N ASP A 131 12.78 -39.20 -5.13
CA ASP A 131 11.93 -39.61 -4.00
C ASP A 131 12.52 -39.11 -2.67
N SER A 132 12.08 -37.92 -2.26
CA SER A 132 12.52 -37.28 -1.02
C SER A 132 12.10 -38.07 0.22
N GLU A 133 10.92 -38.69 0.23
CA GLU A 133 10.45 -39.45 1.39
C GLU A 133 11.36 -40.66 1.64
N LYS A 134 11.72 -41.38 0.58
CA LYS A 134 12.69 -42.47 0.67
C LYS A 134 14.05 -41.96 1.14
N ALA A 135 14.54 -40.87 0.56
CA ALA A 135 15.84 -40.29 0.92
C ALA A 135 15.92 -39.90 2.41
N PHE A 136 14.87 -39.30 2.98
CA PHE A 136 14.82 -38.97 4.41
C PHE A 136 14.76 -40.22 5.31
N LYS A 137 14.04 -41.28 4.89
CA LYS A 137 13.98 -42.55 5.63
C LYS A 137 15.32 -43.29 5.66
N GLU A 138 16.10 -43.19 4.60
CA GLU A 138 17.38 -43.91 4.43
C GLU A 138 18.60 -43.08 4.87
N ALA A 139 18.42 -41.80 5.21
CA ALA A 139 19.52 -40.91 5.56
C ALA A 139 20.23 -41.33 6.85
N ALA A 140 21.57 -41.33 6.83
CA ALA A 140 22.37 -41.62 8.02
C ALA A 140 22.23 -40.57 9.14
N LYS A 141 21.84 -39.33 8.79
CA LYS A 141 21.56 -38.24 9.73
C LYS A 141 20.52 -37.29 9.12
N VAL A 142 19.51 -36.96 9.91
CA VAL A 142 18.51 -35.94 9.61
C VAL A 142 18.71 -34.77 10.57
N ILE A 143 18.65 -33.54 10.06
CA ILE A 143 18.62 -32.32 10.87
C ILE A 143 17.35 -31.58 10.52
N GLU A 144 16.60 -31.22 11.55
CA GLU A 144 15.33 -30.51 11.42
C GLU A 144 15.36 -29.27 12.32
N ALA A 145 14.83 -28.16 11.81
CA ALA A 145 14.73 -26.90 12.53
C ALA A 145 13.54 -26.11 11.99
N GLU A 146 12.78 -25.49 12.91
CA GLU A 146 11.70 -24.57 12.59
C GLU A 146 12.21 -23.12 12.65
N TYR A 147 11.85 -22.33 11.64
CA TYR A 147 12.17 -20.91 11.58
C TYR A 147 10.88 -20.11 11.42
N ASN A 148 10.66 -19.14 12.29
CA ASN A 148 9.53 -18.22 12.21
C ASN A 148 10.05 -16.80 11.93
N LEU A 149 9.43 -16.11 10.98
CA LEU A 149 9.71 -14.72 10.65
C LEU A 149 8.48 -13.86 10.94
N PRO A 150 8.61 -12.79 11.75
CA PRO A 150 7.49 -11.92 12.05
C PRO A 150 7.09 -11.09 10.83
N PHE A 151 5.90 -10.48 10.89
CA PHE A 151 5.52 -9.45 9.94
C PHE A 151 6.49 -8.27 10.02
N LEU A 152 6.97 -7.83 8.86
CA LEU A 152 7.83 -6.67 8.72
C LEU A 152 7.09 -5.54 8.03
N ALA A 153 7.27 -4.33 8.53
CA ALA A 153 6.84 -3.13 7.84
C ALA A 153 7.90 -2.74 6.80
N HIS A 154 7.46 -2.36 5.61
CA HIS A 154 8.34 -1.80 4.58
C HIS A 154 9.06 -0.52 5.06
N ALA A 155 8.39 0.29 5.89
CA ALA A 155 8.93 1.50 6.51
C ALA A 155 9.61 2.46 5.51
N ALA A 156 8.97 2.67 4.35
CA ALA A 156 9.43 3.67 3.39
C ALA A 156 9.41 5.07 4.02
N MET A 157 10.46 5.86 3.74
CA MET A 157 10.59 7.22 4.29
C MET A 157 9.50 8.17 3.77
N GLU A 158 9.08 8.00 2.51
CA GLU A 158 7.89 8.67 1.98
C GLU A 158 6.65 7.86 2.37
N PRO A 159 5.70 8.44 3.13
CA PRO A 159 4.42 7.80 3.39
C PRO A 159 3.62 7.59 2.10
N LEU A 160 2.85 6.50 2.04
CA LEU A 160 1.97 6.23 0.90
C LEU A 160 1.01 7.41 0.68
N ASN A 161 1.02 7.92 -0.55
CA ASN A 161 0.21 9.04 -0.97
C ASN A 161 -0.21 8.86 -2.44
N ALA A 162 -1.22 9.62 -2.84
CA ALA A 162 -1.63 9.72 -4.23
C ALA A 162 -2.29 11.08 -4.47
N VAL A 163 -1.96 11.69 -5.61
CA VAL A 163 -2.67 12.85 -6.14
C VAL A 163 -3.33 12.42 -7.44
N VAL A 164 -4.64 12.68 -7.56
CA VAL A 164 -5.40 12.46 -8.80
C VAL A 164 -6.01 13.78 -9.20
N HIS A 165 -5.72 14.22 -10.42
CA HIS A 165 -6.30 15.43 -11.01
C HIS A 165 -7.19 15.03 -12.17
N ASP A 166 -8.49 15.00 -11.90
CA ASP A 166 -9.52 14.78 -12.91
C ASP A 166 -9.70 16.06 -13.74
N LYS A 167 -9.59 15.92 -15.06
CA LYS A 167 -9.71 17.00 -16.06
C LYS A 167 -10.95 16.83 -16.94
N ASN A 168 -11.97 16.13 -16.43
CA ASN A 168 -13.27 15.91 -17.10
C ASN A 168 -13.11 15.20 -18.46
N GLY A 169 -12.86 13.90 -18.40
CA GLY A 169 -12.62 13.04 -19.58
C GLY A 169 -11.17 12.61 -19.76
N SER A 170 -10.26 13.12 -18.93
CA SER A 170 -8.90 12.58 -18.75
C SER A 170 -8.46 12.82 -17.30
N ALA A 171 -7.41 12.13 -16.85
CA ALA A 171 -6.85 12.35 -15.53
C ALA A 171 -5.32 12.22 -15.50
N GLU A 172 -4.71 12.92 -14.55
CA GLU A 172 -3.32 12.70 -14.18
C GLU A 172 -3.24 12.09 -12.78
N VAL A 173 -2.35 11.13 -12.60
CA VAL A 173 -2.08 10.48 -11.31
C VAL A 173 -0.60 10.55 -10.99
N TRP A 174 -0.30 10.93 -9.74
CA TRP A 174 1.04 10.88 -9.15
C TRP A 174 0.97 10.03 -7.89
N THR A 175 1.90 9.09 -7.74
CA THR A 175 2.04 8.28 -6.53
C THR A 175 3.46 7.69 -6.46
N GLY A 176 3.96 7.43 -5.25
CA GLY A 176 5.26 6.78 -5.02
C GLY A 176 5.30 5.27 -5.32
N GLY A 177 4.39 4.77 -6.16
CA GLY A 177 4.21 3.34 -6.42
C GLY A 177 5.12 2.78 -7.53
N GLN A 178 5.26 1.45 -7.55
CA GLN A 178 6.20 0.75 -8.47
C GLN A 178 5.53 0.14 -9.72
N LEU A 179 4.20 0.20 -9.81
CA LEU A 179 3.39 -0.49 -10.82
C LEU A 179 2.53 0.49 -11.63
N GLN A 180 3.17 1.30 -12.48
CA GLN A 180 2.55 2.44 -13.17
C GLN A 180 1.28 2.05 -13.95
N SER A 181 1.34 0.94 -14.71
CA SER A 181 0.19 0.47 -15.51
C SER A 181 -1.01 0.10 -14.63
N ILE A 182 -0.77 -0.55 -13.49
CA ILE A 182 -1.85 -0.95 -12.58
C ILE A 182 -2.51 0.29 -11.98
N TYR A 183 -1.75 1.28 -11.52
CA TYR A 183 -2.32 2.50 -10.96
C TYR A 183 -3.13 3.29 -11.98
N ARG A 184 -2.62 3.41 -13.21
CA ARG A 184 -3.34 4.02 -14.32
C ARG A 184 -4.68 3.33 -14.57
N ASP A 185 -4.69 2.01 -14.67
CA ASP A 185 -5.89 1.23 -14.98
C ASP A 185 -6.91 1.25 -13.81
N VAL A 186 -6.43 1.26 -12.56
CA VAL A 186 -7.28 1.42 -11.37
C VAL A 186 -7.91 2.82 -11.34
N THR A 187 -7.13 3.87 -11.60
CA THR A 187 -7.64 5.25 -11.68
C THR A 187 -8.71 5.38 -12.77
N ALA A 188 -8.45 4.85 -13.97
CA ALA A 188 -9.40 4.87 -15.07
C ALA A 188 -10.71 4.17 -14.70
N LYS A 189 -10.62 2.98 -14.09
CA LYS A 189 -11.79 2.23 -13.61
C LYS A 189 -12.61 2.99 -12.56
N VAL A 190 -11.95 3.68 -11.63
CA VAL A 190 -12.63 4.46 -10.58
C VAL A 190 -13.33 5.69 -11.17
N LEU A 191 -12.70 6.36 -12.14
CA LEU A 191 -13.24 7.55 -12.80
C LEU A 191 -14.25 7.22 -13.91
N GLY A 192 -14.32 5.97 -14.36
CA GLY A 192 -15.20 5.55 -15.46
C GLY A 192 -14.73 6.01 -16.84
N ILE A 193 -13.42 6.14 -17.04
CA ILE A 193 -12.77 6.54 -18.31
C ILE A 193 -11.86 5.41 -18.83
N GLU A 194 -11.29 5.55 -20.03
CA GLU A 194 -10.35 4.56 -20.56
C GLU A 194 -8.93 4.76 -20.01
N SER A 195 -8.17 3.67 -19.87
CA SER A 195 -6.78 3.73 -19.37
C SER A 195 -5.87 4.64 -20.20
N LYS A 196 -6.14 4.79 -21.50
CA LYS A 196 -5.35 5.67 -22.38
C LYS A 196 -5.54 7.16 -22.03
N ASP A 197 -6.65 7.50 -21.37
CA ASP A 197 -7.01 8.86 -20.96
C ASP A 197 -6.47 9.20 -19.56
N VAL A 198 -5.70 8.29 -18.95
CA VAL A 198 -5.01 8.51 -17.68
C VAL A 198 -3.50 8.57 -17.90
N THR A 199 -2.90 9.68 -17.51
CA THR A 199 -1.44 9.86 -17.49
C THR A 199 -0.91 9.53 -16.10
N TYR A 200 0.03 8.58 -16.03
CA TYR A 200 0.80 8.33 -14.82
C TYR A 200 2.09 9.16 -14.87
N ASN A 201 2.33 9.96 -13.84
CA ASN A 201 3.51 10.79 -13.69
C ASN A 201 4.41 10.29 -12.55
#